data_AF-A0A661JMZ5-F1
#
_entry.id   AF-A0A661JMZ5-F1
#
_cell.length_a   1.000
_cell.length_b   1.000
_cell.length_c   1.000
_cell.angle_alpha   90.00
_cell.angle_beta   90.00
_cell.angle_gamma   90.00
#
_symmetry.space_group_name_H-M   'P 1'
#
loop_
_entity.id
_entity.type
_entity.pdbx_description
1 polymer ?
#
loop_
_entity_poly.entity_id
_entity_poly.type
_entity_poly.pdbx_seq_one_letter_code
_entity_poly.pdbx_strand_id
1 'polypeptide(L)'
;MSLAVKVYEAFKDDERKARALSEVIDELESRTTHLKDVATKGDLEVTKLALQKEIEELKKELREVELRLQREIEEVRKELKEVELRLQREIERVKASVIKWVVGLLLVQTGVILSVISLLR
;
A
#
# COMPACT_ATOMS: atom_id res chain seq x y z
N MET A 1 -54.32 3.18 5.52
CA MET A 1 -55.21 3.34 4.36
C MET A 1 -54.37 3.30 3.11
N SER A 2 -54.59 2.31 2.24
CA SER A 2 -54.03 2.25 0.89
C SER A 2 -54.55 3.42 0.04
N LEU A 3 -53.84 3.75 -1.04
CA LEU A 3 -54.31 4.70 -2.03
C LEU A 3 -55.60 4.20 -2.69
N ALA A 4 -55.76 2.89 -2.87
CA ALA A 4 -56.99 2.27 -3.39
C ALA A 4 -58.23 2.69 -2.58
N VAL A 5 -58.20 2.54 -1.25
CA VAL A 5 -59.29 2.95 -0.35
C VAL A 5 -59.58 4.45 -0.44
N LYS A 6 -58.55 5.29 -0.50
CA LYS A 6 -58.73 6.75 -0.64
C LYS A 6 -59.37 7.14 -1.97
N VAL A 7 -59.03 6.44 -3.05
CA VAL A 7 -59.60 6.66 -4.38
C VAL A 7 -61.06 6.17 -4.42
N TYR A 8 -61.36 5.03 -3.79
CA TYR A 8 -62.73 4.56 -3.64
C TYR A 8 -63.62 5.58 -2.90
N GLU A 9 -63.16 6.08 -1.75
CA GLU A 9 -63.88 7.09 -0.95
C GLU A 9 -64.08 8.42 -1.69
N ALA A 10 -63.09 8.85 -2.48
CA ALA A 10 -63.12 10.10 -3.24
C ALA A 10 -64.05 10.08 -4.46
N PHE A 11 -64.38 8.90 -5.00
CA PHE A 11 -65.26 8.74 -6.17
C PHE A 11 -66.58 8.00 -5.86
N LYS A 12 -66.91 7.79 -4.58
CA LYS A 12 -68.07 7.03 -4.09
C LYS A 12 -69.43 7.46 -4.68
N ASP A 13 -69.51 8.67 -5.23
CA ASP A 13 -70.67 9.25 -5.90
C ASP A 13 -71.06 8.46 -7.18
N ASP A 14 -70.11 7.71 -7.76
CA ASP A 14 -70.27 6.80 -8.89
C ASP A 14 -69.57 5.46 -8.57
N GLU A 15 -70.32 4.50 -8.02
CA GLU A 15 -69.76 3.22 -7.54
C GLU A 15 -68.98 2.47 -8.63
N ARG A 16 -69.41 2.54 -9.89
CA ARG A 16 -68.72 1.87 -11.00
C ARG A 16 -67.34 2.50 -11.24
N LYS A 17 -67.26 3.83 -11.22
CA LYS A 17 -66.00 4.57 -11.33
C LYS A 17 -65.11 4.37 -10.09
N ALA A 18 -65.69 4.40 -8.89
CA ALA A 18 -64.99 4.18 -7.63
C ALA A 18 -64.31 2.81 -7.58
N ARG A 19 -65.05 1.73 -7.92
CA ARG A 19 -64.48 0.37 -8.01
C ARG A 19 -63.37 0.29 -9.05
N ALA A 20 -63.63 0.70 -10.29
CA ALA A 20 -62.67 0.58 -11.39
C ALA A 20 -61.36 1.33 -11.11
N LEU A 21 -61.42 2.55 -10.55
CA LEU A 21 -60.23 3.31 -10.19
C LEU A 21 -59.52 2.74 -8.95
N SER A 22 -60.28 2.27 -7.94
CA SER A 22 -59.70 1.62 -6.76
C SER A 22 -58.95 0.34 -7.11
N GLU A 23 -59.51 -0.50 -7.99
CA GLU A 23 -58.94 -1.78 -8.41
C GLU A 23 -57.63 -1.58 -9.18
N VAL A 24 -57.59 -0.62 -10.10
CA VAL A 24 -56.35 -0.22 -10.81
C VAL A 24 -55.29 0.31 -9.84
N ILE A 25 -55.68 1.08 -8.83
CA ILE A 25 -54.74 1.62 -7.84
C ILE A 25 -54.22 0.54 -6.88
N ASP A 26 -55.06 -0.43 -6.48
CA ASP A 26 -54.64 -1.55 -5.62
C ASP A 26 -53.65 -2.47 -6.36
N GLU A 27 -53.90 -2.75 -7.65
CA GLU A 27 -52.93 -3.47 -8.47
C GLU A 27 -51.63 -2.67 -8.68
N LEU A 28 -51.72 -1.34 -8.81
CA LEU A 28 -50.54 -0.47 -8.87
C LEU A 28 -49.76 -0.37 -7.55
N GLU A 29 -50.40 -0.49 -6.38
CA GLU A 29 -49.77 -0.53 -5.04
C GLU A 29 -49.24 -1.92 -4.64
N SER A 30 -49.79 -3.00 -5.23
CA SER A 30 -49.26 -4.37 -5.15
C SER A 30 -48.03 -4.55 -6.06
N ARG A 31 -48.13 -4.00 -7.28
CA ARG A 31 -46.98 -3.49 -8.03
C ARG A 31 -46.38 -2.29 -7.24
N THR A 32 -45.25 -1.70 -7.60
CA THR A 32 -44.61 -0.59 -6.84
C THR A 32 -44.15 -0.87 -5.39
N THR A 33 -44.83 -1.69 -4.57
CA THR A 33 -44.35 -2.07 -3.22
C THR A 33 -43.01 -2.80 -3.30
N HIS A 34 -42.85 -3.67 -4.30
CA HIS A 34 -41.57 -4.32 -4.60
C HIS A 34 -40.48 -3.35 -5.14
N LEU A 35 -40.83 -2.10 -5.51
CA LEU A 35 -39.85 -1.08 -5.90
C LEU A 35 -39.28 -0.32 -4.69
N LYS A 36 -39.71 -0.63 -3.45
CA LYS A 36 -39.09 -0.07 -2.23
C LYS A 36 -37.74 -0.72 -1.91
N ASP A 37 -37.54 -1.95 -2.35
CA ASP A 37 -36.33 -2.76 -2.09
C ASP A 37 -35.34 -2.78 -3.27
N VAL A 38 -35.58 -1.98 -4.33
CA VAL A 38 -34.65 -1.86 -5.46
C VAL A 38 -33.79 -0.60 -5.33
N ALA A 39 -32.48 -0.74 -5.55
CA ALA A 39 -31.58 0.39 -5.64
C ALA A 39 -31.98 1.30 -6.82
N THR A 40 -32.13 2.59 -6.56
CA THR A 40 -32.44 3.58 -7.58
C THR A 40 -31.18 3.99 -8.36
N LYS A 41 -31.37 4.70 -9.48
CA LYS A 41 -30.25 5.34 -10.19
C LYS A 41 -29.51 6.36 -9.32
N GLY A 42 -30.18 6.97 -8.34
CA GLY A 42 -29.56 7.89 -7.38
C GLY A 42 -28.61 7.16 -6.45
N ASP A 43 -29.07 6.05 -5.85
CA ASP A 43 -28.25 5.22 -4.94
C ASP A 43 -27.02 4.66 -5.64
N LEU A 44 -27.16 4.24 -6.91
CA LEU A 44 -26.05 3.78 -7.73
C LEU A 44 -25.03 4.91 -8.02
N GLU A 45 -25.49 6.13 -8.34
CA GLU A 45 -24.57 7.25 -8.60
C GLU A 45 -23.86 7.71 -7.32
N VAL A 46 -24.55 7.74 -6.18
CA VAL A 46 -23.92 7.99 -4.86
C VAL A 46 -22.86 6.94 -4.55
N THR A 47 -23.18 5.65 -4.74
CA THR A 47 -22.23 4.53 -4.54
C THR A 47 -21.03 4.65 -5.47
N LYS A 48 -21.26 4.97 -6.75
CA LYS A 48 -20.20 5.19 -7.74
C LYS A 48 -19.29 6.37 -7.38
N LEU A 49 -19.84 7.49 -6.92
CA LEU A 49 -19.06 8.65 -6.48
C LEU A 49 -18.24 8.34 -5.23
N ALA A 50 -18.79 7.57 -4.27
CA ALA A 50 -18.06 7.09 -3.10
C ALA A 50 -16.87 6.19 -3.51
N LEU A 51 -17.11 5.18 -4.35
CA LEU A 51 -16.06 4.30 -4.87
C LEU A 51 -15.00 5.05 -5.68
N GLN A 52 -15.40 6.04 -6.49
CA GLN A 52 -14.46 6.89 -7.22
C GLN A 52 -13.55 7.70 -6.28
N LYS A 53 -14.10 8.20 -5.16
CA LYS A 53 -13.33 8.88 -4.12
C LYS A 53 -12.35 7.92 -3.44
N GLU A 54 -12.82 6.75 -3.00
CA GLU A 54 -11.98 5.72 -2.36
C GLU A 54 -10.85 5.26 -3.28
N ILE A 55 -11.11 5.04 -4.57
CA ILE A 55 -10.09 4.70 -5.57
C ILE A 55 -9.04 5.81 -5.70
N GLU A 56 -9.44 7.08 -5.66
CA GLU A 56 -8.51 8.22 -5.75
C GLU A 56 -7.70 8.43 -4.45
N GLU A 57 -8.28 8.09 -3.31
CA GLU A 57 -7.61 8.08 -2.00
C GLU A 57 -6.55 6.96 -1.94
N LEU A 58 -6.92 5.72 -2.29
CA LEU A 58 -6.01 4.58 -2.40
C LEU A 58 -4.86 4.81 -3.39
N LYS A 59 -5.09 5.51 -4.51
CA LYS A 59 -4.02 5.89 -5.45
C LYS A 59 -3.01 6.86 -4.84
N LYS A 60 -3.46 7.78 -3.98
CA LYS A 60 -2.57 8.72 -3.28
C LYS A 60 -1.75 7.99 -2.24
N GLU A 61 -2.39 7.16 -1.41
CA GLU A 61 -1.71 6.32 -0.42
C GLU A 61 -0.65 5.43 -1.09
N LEU A 62 -1.01 4.74 -2.18
CA LEU A 62 -0.07 3.91 -2.95
C LEU A 62 1.14 4.72 -3.42
N ARG A 63 0.93 5.92 -3.97
CA ARG A 63 2.01 6.79 -4.46
C ARG A 63 2.88 7.35 -3.33
N GLU A 64 2.31 7.62 -2.17
CA GLU A 64 3.07 8.00 -0.97
C GLU A 64 3.93 6.84 -0.45
N VAL A 65 3.39 5.61 -0.44
CA VAL A 65 4.14 4.39 -0.11
C VAL A 65 5.28 4.14 -1.11
N GLU A 66 5.02 4.26 -2.43
CA GLU A 66 6.07 4.16 -3.46
C GLU A 66 7.20 5.17 -3.24
N LEU A 67 6.86 6.45 -2.99
CA LEU A 67 7.85 7.50 -2.71
C LEU A 67 8.62 7.26 -1.41
N ARG A 68 7.98 6.70 -0.37
CA ARG A 68 8.66 6.33 0.87
C ARG A 68 9.64 5.18 0.65
N LEU A 69 9.20 4.11 0.00
CA LEU A 69 10.05 2.96 -0.35
C LEU A 69 11.23 3.33 -1.24
N GLN A 70 11.04 4.25 -2.21
CA GLN A 70 12.14 4.77 -3.03
C GLN A 70 13.20 5.51 -2.19
N ARG A 71 12.80 6.25 -1.15
CA ARG A 71 13.73 6.92 -0.22
C ARG A 71 14.47 5.90 0.65
N GLU A 72 13.73 4.96 1.24
CA GLU A 72 14.31 3.87 2.07
C GLU A 72 15.33 3.04 1.27
N ILE A 73 15.02 2.70 0.01
CA ILE A 73 15.95 1.99 -0.88
C ILE A 73 17.22 2.82 -1.17
N GLU A 74 17.08 4.12 -1.40
CA GLU A 74 18.22 5.01 -1.67
C GLU A 74 19.07 5.27 -0.41
N GLU A 75 18.47 5.27 0.76
CA GLU A 75 19.15 5.35 2.07
C GLU A 75 19.95 4.06 2.34
N VAL A 76 19.33 2.89 2.24
CA VAL A 76 20.01 1.58 2.38
C VAL A 76 21.15 1.42 1.37
N ARG A 77 21.01 1.93 0.13
CA ARG A 77 22.10 1.94 -0.86
C ARG A 77 23.29 2.80 -0.46
N LYS A 78 23.05 3.94 0.21
CA LYS A 78 24.12 4.81 0.73
C LYS A 78 24.82 4.15 1.91
N GLU A 79 24.07 3.63 2.87
CA GLU A 79 24.61 2.89 4.01
C GLU A 79 25.48 1.71 3.55
N LEU A 80 25.00 0.90 2.59
CA LEU A 80 25.75 -0.21 2.00
C LEU A 80 27.08 0.27 1.41
N LYS A 81 27.07 1.35 0.62
CA LYS A 81 28.28 1.93 0.02
C LYS A 81 29.26 2.47 1.07
N GLU A 82 28.77 3.05 2.17
CA GLU A 82 29.61 3.48 3.29
C GLU A 82 30.24 2.30 4.03
N VAL A 83 29.50 1.21 4.22
CA VAL A 83 30.00 -0.05 4.79
C VAL A 83 31.06 -0.67 3.89
N GLU A 84 30.83 -0.75 2.57
CA GLU A 84 31.82 -1.22 1.59
C GLU A 84 33.12 -0.42 1.65
N LEU A 85 33.04 0.92 1.64
CA LEU A 85 34.21 1.79 1.75
C LEU A 85 34.93 1.66 3.10
N ARG A 86 34.19 1.44 4.19
CA ARG A 86 34.77 1.20 5.53
C ARG A 86 35.54 -0.13 5.56
N LEU A 87 34.93 -1.20 5.04
CA LEU A 87 35.54 -2.53 4.95
C LEU A 87 36.79 -2.53 4.05
N GLN A 88 36.76 -1.83 2.91
CA GLN A 88 37.94 -1.67 2.05
C GLN A 88 39.12 -1.02 2.81
N ARG A 89 38.86 0.08 3.53
CA ARG A 89 39.87 0.76 4.36
C ARG A 89 40.36 -0.10 5.53
N GLU A 90 39.52 -0.96 6.09
CA GLU A 90 39.92 -1.91 7.14
C GLU A 90 40.81 -3.02 6.57
N ILE A 91 40.46 -3.59 5.42
CA ILE A 91 41.28 -4.57 4.70
C ILE A 91 42.64 -3.97 4.32
N GLU A 92 42.70 -2.73 3.83
CA GLU A 92 43.96 -2.03 3.53
C GLU A 92 44.82 -1.81 4.79
N ARG A 93 44.21 -1.36 5.90
CA ARG A 93 44.92 -1.18 7.18
C ARG A 93 45.45 -2.51 7.73
N VAL A 94 44.68 -3.60 7.65
CA VAL A 94 45.12 -4.94 8.05
C VAL A 94 46.26 -5.43 7.15
N LYS A 95 46.14 -5.31 5.82
CA LYS A 95 47.22 -5.65 4.87
C LYS A 95 48.51 -4.88 5.18
N ALA A 96 48.43 -3.57 5.37
CA ALA A 96 49.58 -2.74 5.71
C ALA A 96 50.21 -3.11 7.08
N SER A 97 49.39 -3.45 8.06
CA SER A 97 49.85 -3.95 9.37
C SER A 97 50.60 -5.28 9.23
N VAL A 98 50.01 -6.26 8.52
CA VAL A 98 50.64 -7.56 8.25
C VAL A 98 51.97 -7.40 7.52
N ILE A 99 52.05 -6.56 6.50
CA ILE A 99 53.30 -6.28 5.78
C ILE A 99 54.37 -5.72 6.73
N LYS A 100 54.02 -4.76 7.60
CA LYS A 100 54.97 -4.21 8.60
C LYS A 100 55.51 -5.28 9.54
N TRP A 101 54.65 -6.16 10.05
CA TRP A 101 55.06 -7.27 10.91
C TRP A 101 55.96 -8.28 10.19
N VAL A 102 55.64 -8.64 8.95
CA VAL A 102 56.47 -9.55 8.13
C VAL A 102 57.84 -8.93 7.84
N VAL A 103 57.90 -7.66 7.45
CA VAL A 103 59.19 -6.95 7.23
C VAL A 103 60.00 -6.88 8.52
N GLY A 104 59.38 -6.57 9.66
CA GLY A 104 60.06 -6.58 10.97
C GLY A 104 60.65 -7.94 11.32
N LEU A 105 59.89 -9.02 11.10
CA LEU A 105 60.36 -10.40 11.33
C LEU A 105 61.54 -10.77 10.43
N LEU A 106 61.49 -10.44 9.14
CA LEU A 106 62.56 -10.71 8.18
C LEU A 106 63.86 -9.97 8.54
N LEU A 107 63.76 -8.73 9.01
CA LEU A 107 64.92 -7.96 9.49
C LEU A 107 65.55 -8.58 10.74
N VAL A 108 64.72 -9.01 11.71
CA VAL A 108 65.19 -9.72 12.91
C VAL A 108 65.89 -11.04 12.53
N GLN A 109 65.29 -11.84 11.65
CA GLN A 109 65.89 -13.09 11.16
C GLN A 109 67.23 -12.84 10.46
N THR A 110 67.33 -11.81 9.63
CA THR A 110 68.57 -11.43 8.95
C THR A 110 69.66 -11.05 9.96
N GLY A 111 69.32 -10.27 11.00
CA GLY A 111 70.24 -9.92 12.08
C GLY A 111 70.75 -11.14 12.86
N VAL A 112 69.88 -12.11 13.15
CA VAL A 112 70.27 -13.37 13.80
C VAL A 112 71.24 -14.18 12.93
N ILE A 113 70.97 -14.30 11.62
CA ILE A 113 71.84 -15.03 10.68
C ILE A 113 73.24 -14.39 10.63
N LEU A 114 73.32 -13.05 10.53
CA LEU A 114 74.59 -12.33 10.52
C LEU A 114 75.38 -12.51 11.83
N SER A 115 74.70 -12.49 12.97
CA SER A 115 75.33 -12.73 14.28
C SER A 115 75.92 -14.14 14.40
N VAL A 116 75.19 -15.17 13.93
CA VAL A 116 75.68 -16.56 13.90
C VAL A 116 76.89 -16.72 12.98
N ILE A 117 76.86 -16.11 11.78
CA ILE A 117 78.00 -16.13 10.85
C ILE A 117 79.24 -15.46 11.47
N SER A 118 79.05 -14.39 12.26
CA SER A 118 80.15 -13.69 12.94
C SER A 118 80.77 -14.46 14.11
N LEU A 119 80.07 -15.48 14.66
CA LEU A 119 80.57 -16.35 15.74
C LEU A 119 81.23 -17.63 15.22
N LEU A 120 81.06 -17.95 13.94
CA LEU A 120 81.59 -19.14 13.27
C LEU A 120 82.82 -18.84 12.36
N ARG A 121 83.37 -17.62 12.47
CA ARG A 121 84.61 -17.17 11.81
C ARG A 121 85.68 -16.85 12.85
#